data_AF-A0A932V7F9-F1
#
_entry.id   AF-A0A932V7F9-F1
#
_cell.length_a   1.000
_cell.length_b   1.000
_cell.length_c   1.000
_cell.angle_alpha   90.00
_cell.angle_beta   90.00
_cell.angle_gamma   90.00
#
_symmetry.space_group_name_H-M   'P 1'
#
loop_
_entity.id
_entity.type
_entity.pdbx_description
1 polymer ?
#
loop_
_entity_poly.entity_id
_entity_poly.type
_entity_poly.pdbx_seq_one_letter_code
_entity_poly.pdbx_strand_id
1 'polypeptide(L)'
;MTIGRLLAAVISTTVGLAFWWGLTEPLPVPPLVLLVVPALILGSTGIVAGRSGVVAAPLALLFSLLLGSIIATQLHQAFNAGFAPVGRFGGSLLVLEWPALALPLLVAASIGGLGGLVGERVLPSLAEHQRRRRL
;
A
#
# COMPACT_ATOMS: atom_id res chain seq x y z
N MET A 1 4.70 18.95 -8.84
CA MET A 1 4.33 17.52 -8.87
C MET A 1 5.40 16.80 -9.66
N THR A 2 6.18 15.90 -9.06
CA THR A 2 7.17 15.09 -9.80
C THR A 2 6.68 13.66 -9.88
N ILE A 3 6.44 13.18 -11.10
CA ILE A 3 5.99 11.80 -11.40
C ILE A 3 6.85 10.74 -10.68
N GLY A 4 8.15 11.01 -10.51
CA GLY A 4 9.07 10.13 -9.80
C GLY A 4 8.69 9.89 -8.32
N ARG A 5 8.16 10.90 -7.60
CA ARG A 5 7.74 10.71 -6.19
C ARG A 5 6.51 9.81 -6.09
N LEU A 6 5.55 9.98 -7.00
CA LEU A 6 4.35 9.16 -7.07
C LEU A 6 4.72 7.70 -7.37
N LEU A 7 5.51 7.46 -8.42
CA LEU A 7 5.92 6.11 -8.81
C LEU A 7 6.75 5.44 -7.70
N ALA A 8 7.71 6.15 -7.11
CA ALA A 8 8.51 5.61 -6.01
C ALA A 8 7.64 5.22 -4.81
N ALA A 9 6.69 6.08 -4.42
CA ALA A 9 5.76 5.79 -3.34
C ALA A 9 4.89 4.57 -3.66
N VAL A 10 4.30 4.51 -4.86
CA VAL A 10 3.43 3.40 -5.28
C VAL A 10 4.21 2.09 -5.34
N ILE A 11 5.37 2.06 -6.00
CA ILE A 11 6.17 0.84 -6.16
C ILE A 11 6.65 0.33 -4.79
N SER A 12 7.25 1.20 -3.97
CA SER A 12 7.77 0.81 -2.66
C SER A 12 6.67 0.28 -1.74
N THR A 13 5.53 0.96 -1.72
CA THR A 13 4.35 0.55 -0.94
C THR A 13 3.77 -0.75 -1.44
N THR A 14 3.66 -0.91 -2.76
CA THR A 14 3.15 -2.13 -3.41
C THR A 14 3.96 -3.34 -2.96
N VAL A 15 5.29 -3.27 -3.06
CA VAL A 15 6.19 -4.37 -2.70
C VAL A 15 6.14 -4.65 -1.20
N GLY A 16 6.23 -3.61 -0.36
CA GLY A 16 6.22 -3.77 1.10
C GLY A 16 4.92 -4.41 1.62
N LEU A 17 3.77 -3.92 1.15
CA LEU A 17 2.48 -4.50 1.54
C LEU A 17 2.29 -5.90 0.93
N ALA A 18 2.71 -6.14 -0.32
CA ALA A 18 2.56 -7.47 -0.93
C ALA A 18 3.30 -8.54 -0.13
N PHE A 19 4.49 -8.21 0.36
CA PHE A 19 5.26 -9.09 1.23
C PHE A 19 4.60 -9.28 2.60
N TRP A 20 4.08 -8.18 3.18
CA TRP A 20 3.29 -8.25 4.42
C TRP A 20 2.10 -9.20 4.30
N TRP A 21 1.32 -9.09 3.23
CA TRP A 21 0.19 -9.98 2.95
C TRP A 21 0.63 -11.43 2.76
N GLY A 22 1.64 -11.67 1.94
CA GLY A 22 2.15 -13.02 1.67
C GLY A 22 2.66 -13.75 2.91
N LEU A 23 3.21 -13.02 3.88
CA LEU A 23 3.68 -13.59 5.14
C LEU A 23 2.57 -13.76 6.19
N THR A 24 1.51 -12.95 6.15
CA THR A 24 0.51 -12.96 7.22
C THR A 24 -0.68 -13.89 6.96
N GLU A 25 -0.90 -14.30 5.71
CA GLU A 25 -1.94 -15.28 5.32
C GLU A 25 -1.92 -16.60 6.12
N PRO A 26 -0.75 -17.19 6.48
CA PRO A 26 -0.70 -18.44 7.25
C PRO A 26 -0.57 -18.25 8.78
N LEU A 27 -0.29 -17.04 9.26
CA LEU A 27 0.13 -16.80 10.65
C LEU A 27 -1.02 -16.25 11.51
N PRO A 28 -1.21 -16.73 12.75
CA PRO A 28 -2.15 -16.15 13.70
C PRO A 28 -1.62 -14.81 14.23
N VAL A 29 -1.70 -13.79 13.38
CA VAL A 29 -1.29 -12.42 13.72
C VAL A 29 -2.47 -11.72 14.42
N PRO A 30 -2.23 -11.03 15.56
CA PRO A 30 -3.29 -10.29 16.23
C PRO A 30 -3.98 -9.28 15.28
N PRO A 31 -5.32 -9.15 15.30
CA PRO A 31 -6.05 -8.29 14.36
C PRO A 31 -5.58 -6.84 14.33
N LEU A 32 -5.12 -6.34 15.48
CA LEU A 32 -4.61 -4.98 15.60
C LEU A 32 -3.36 -4.77 14.73
N VAL A 33 -2.45 -5.75 14.70
CA VAL A 33 -1.20 -5.69 13.92
C VAL A 33 -1.50 -5.77 12.43
N LEU A 34 -2.47 -6.62 12.05
CA LEU A 34 -2.94 -6.74 10.66
C LEU A 34 -3.50 -5.45 10.09
N LEU A 35 -4.00 -4.53 10.93
CA LEU A 35 -4.55 -3.24 10.50
C LEU A 35 -3.56 -2.09 10.64
N VAL A 36 -2.82 -2.04 11.75
CA VAL A 36 -1.90 -0.93 12.06
C VAL A 36 -0.74 -0.88 11.08
N VAL A 37 -0.13 -2.03 10.76
CA VAL A 37 1.03 -2.06 9.85
C VAL A 37 0.65 -1.56 8.46
N PRO A 38 -0.43 -2.06 7.81
CA PRO A 38 -0.87 -1.52 6.53
C PRO A 38 -1.26 -0.05 6.60
N ALA A 39 -1.94 0.40 7.66
CA ALA A 39 -2.32 1.79 7.82
C ALA A 39 -1.09 2.72 7.88
N LEU A 40 -0.04 2.33 8.62
CA LEU A 40 1.21 3.08 8.68
C LEU A 40 1.92 3.12 7.32
N ILE A 41 1.96 1.99 6.63
CA ILE A 41 2.57 1.91 5.30
C ILE A 41 1.81 2.82 4.32
N LEU A 42 0.49 2.74 4.25
CA LEU A 42 -0.34 3.60 3.40
C LEU A 42 -0.23 5.09 3.77
N GLY A 43 -0.13 5.40 5.06
CA GLY A 43 0.10 6.77 5.54
C GLY A 43 1.45 7.31 5.06
N SER A 44 2.50 6.48 5.14
CA SER A 44 3.83 6.82 4.64
C SER A 44 3.85 7.02 3.12
N THR A 45 3.08 6.23 2.36
CA THR A 45 2.85 6.44 0.92
C THR A 45 2.31 7.84 0.67
N GLY A 46 1.30 8.23 1.47
CA GLY A 46 0.72 9.57 1.44
C GLY A 46 1.79 10.64 1.66
N ILE A 47 2.56 10.53 2.75
CA ILE A 47 3.63 11.47 3.09
C ILE A 47 4.60 11.66 1.92
N VAL A 48 5.10 10.57 1.33
CA VAL A 48 6.04 10.63 0.21
C VAL A 48 5.38 11.20 -1.05
N ALA A 49 4.12 10.84 -1.32
CA ALA A 49 3.36 11.25 -2.50
C ALA A 49 2.79 12.69 -2.42
N GLY A 50 2.73 13.31 -1.23
CA GLY A 50 2.14 14.64 -1.02
C GLY A 50 0.65 14.68 -1.42
N ARG A 51 0.20 15.74 -2.10
CA ARG A 51 -1.20 15.85 -2.62
C ARG A 51 -1.68 14.67 -3.46
N SER A 52 -0.78 13.91 -4.07
CA SER A 52 -1.16 12.71 -4.83
C SER A 52 -1.43 11.48 -3.95
N GLY A 53 -1.24 11.59 -2.62
CA GLY A 53 -1.46 10.50 -1.66
C GLY A 53 -2.86 9.89 -1.69
N VAL A 54 -3.89 10.70 -1.97
CA VAL A 54 -5.29 10.24 -2.14
C VAL A 54 -5.42 9.19 -3.24
N VAL A 55 -4.58 9.27 -4.28
CA VAL A 55 -4.59 8.35 -5.42
C VAL A 55 -3.47 7.31 -5.30
N ALA A 56 -2.31 7.69 -4.78
CA ALA A 56 -1.15 6.81 -4.62
C ALA A 56 -1.44 5.63 -3.70
N ALA A 57 -2.07 5.88 -2.54
CA ALA A 57 -2.38 4.84 -1.56
C ALA A 57 -3.36 3.76 -2.07
N PRO A 58 -4.53 4.10 -2.67
CA PRO A 58 -5.43 3.06 -3.19
C PRO A 58 -4.83 2.31 -4.38
N LEU A 59 -4.07 2.97 -5.27
CA LEU A 59 -3.35 2.29 -6.34
C LEU A 59 -2.32 1.31 -5.79
N ALA A 60 -1.51 1.75 -4.83
CA ALA A 60 -0.52 0.90 -4.19
C ALA A 60 -1.18 -0.29 -3.46
N LEU A 61 -2.33 -0.07 -2.81
CA LEU A 61 -3.10 -1.16 -2.21
C LEU A 61 -3.57 -2.17 -3.26
N LEU A 62 -4.14 -1.72 -4.39
CA LEU A 62 -4.60 -2.63 -5.45
C LEU A 62 -3.47 -3.48 -6.02
N PHE A 63 -2.37 -2.85 -6.42
CA PHE A 63 -1.22 -3.58 -6.93
C PHE A 63 -0.60 -4.48 -5.87
N SER A 64 -0.60 -4.04 -4.61
CA SER A 64 -0.12 -4.85 -3.50
C SER A 64 -0.94 -6.11 -3.29
N LEU A 65 -2.28 -6.02 -3.32
CA LEU A 65 -3.14 -7.18 -3.12
C LEU A 65 -3.00 -8.18 -4.28
N LEU A 66 -2.85 -7.69 -5.51
CA LEU A 66 -2.56 -8.54 -6.67
C LEU A 66 -1.20 -9.25 -6.51
N LEU A 67 -0.14 -8.48 -6.23
CA LEU A 67 1.21 -9.03 -6.09
C LEU A 67 1.30 -9.97 -4.87
N GLY A 68 0.66 -9.61 -3.76
CA GLY A 68 0.56 -10.42 -2.54
C GLY A 68 -0.17 -11.74 -2.81
N SER A 69 -1.23 -11.73 -3.63
CA SER A 69 -1.95 -12.94 -4.05
C SER A 69 -1.06 -13.89 -4.82
N ILE A 70 -0.28 -13.37 -5.75
CA ILE A 70 0.67 -14.17 -6.53
C ILE A 70 1.73 -14.74 -5.59
N ILE A 71 2.38 -13.92 -4.76
CA ILE A 71 3.42 -14.36 -3.82
C ILE A 71 2.88 -15.42 -2.86
N ALA A 72 1.75 -15.15 -2.21
CA ALA A 72 1.13 -16.07 -1.26
C ALA A 72 0.77 -17.39 -1.94
N THR A 73 0.15 -17.35 -3.12
CA THR A 73 -0.22 -18.56 -3.86
C THR A 73 1.00 -19.39 -4.22
N GLN A 74 2.07 -18.77 -4.74
CA GLN A 74 3.30 -19.47 -5.09
C GLN A 74 3.99 -20.08 -3.85
N LEU A 75 4.00 -19.37 -2.73
CA LEU A 75 4.54 -19.90 -1.47
C LEU A 75 3.75 -21.11 -0.98
N HIS A 76 2.41 -21.06 -1.00
CA HIS A 76 1.58 -22.20 -0.58
C HIS A 76 1.73 -23.38 -1.55
N GLN A 77 1.79 -23.14 -2.85
CA GLN A 77 1.98 -24.18 -3.86
C GLN A 77 3.35 -24.86 -3.76
N ALA A 78 4.38 -24.15 -3.29
CA ALA A 78 5.69 -24.73 -3.04
C ALA A 78 5.66 -25.83 -1.97
N PHE A 79 4.74 -25.74 -0.99
CA PHE A 79 4.57 -26.75 0.07
C PHE A 79 3.39 -27.70 -0.19
N ASN A 80 2.39 -27.29 -0.95
CA ASN A 80 1.22 -28.09 -1.33
C ASN A 80 0.74 -27.71 -2.73
N ALA A 81 1.13 -28.49 -3.73
CA ALA A 81 0.91 -28.22 -5.15
C ALA A 81 -0.58 -28.07 -5.57
N GLY A 82 -1.54 -28.51 -4.74
CA GLY A 82 -2.98 -28.39 -4.99
C GLY A 82 -3.64 -27.17 -4.33
N PHE A 83 -2.88 -26.27 -3.69
CA PHE A 83 -3.45 -25.14 -2.97
C PHE A 83 -4.13 -24.15 -3.93
N ALA A 84 -5.37 -23.77 -3.61
CA ALA A 84 -6.16 -22.83 -4.39
C ALA A 84 -5.57 -21.41 -4.34
N PRO A 85 -5.78 -20.57 -5.37
CA PRO A 85 -5.30 -19.19 -5.35
C PRO A 85 -5.79 -18.39 -4.13
N VAL A 86 -4.88 -17.64 -3.51
CA VAL A 86 -5.20 -16.79 -2.36
C VAL A 86 -5.98 -15.57 -2.83
N GLY A 87 -7.26 -15.49 -2.46
CA GLY A 87 -8.17 -14.38 -2.83
C GLY A 87 -8.60 -13.50 -1.65
N ARG A 88 -8.08 -13.77 -0.46
CA ARG A 88 -8.41 -13.04 0.78
C ARG A 88 -7.11 -12.64 1.46
N PHE A 89 -7.16 -11.62 2.31
CA PHE A 89 -6.02 -11.15 3.11
C PHE A 89 -6.45 -10.64 4.47
N GLY A 90 -5.50 -10.65 5.41
CA GLY A 90 -5.67 -10.04 6.73
C GLY A 90 -6.76 -10.70 7.56
N GLY A 91 -6.80 -12.03 7.59
CA GLY A 91 -7.80 -12.77 8.38
C GLY A 91 -9.23 -12.58 7.90
N SER A 92 -9.45 -12.56 6.57
CA SER A 92 -10.73 -12.34 5.85
C SER A 92 -11.25 -10.90 5.77
N LEU A 93 -10.47 -9.91 6.24
CA LEU A 93 -10.86 -8.50 6.21
C LEU A 93 -10.79 -7.86 4.81
N LEU A 94 -9.92 -8.38 3.93
CA LEU A 94 -9.75 -7.90 2.57
C LEU A 94 -10.02 -9.05 1.60
N VAL A 95 -10.90 -8.80 0.63
CA VAL A 95 -11.28 -9.79 -0.38
C VAL A 95 -11.02 -9.20 -1.75
N LEU A 96 -10.41 -9.98 -2.66
CA LEU A 96 -10.12 -9.58 -4.03
C LEU A 96 -11.36 -9.65 -4.94
N GLU A 97 -12.52 -9.33 -4.40
CA GLU A 97 -13.81 -9.39 -5.08
C GLU A 97 -14.46 -8.01 -5.05
N TRP A 98 -15.08 -7.63 -6.17
CA TRP A 98 -15.98 -6.49 -6.19
C TRP A 98 -17.35 -6.93 -5.64
N PRO A 99 -18.01 -6.19 -4.75
CA PRO A 99 -17.73 -4.82 -4.30
C PRO A 99 -16.93 -4.71 -2.98
N ALA A 100 -16.46 -5.83 -2.41
CA ALA A 100 -15.81 -5.86 -1.11
C ALA A 100 -14.56 -4.97 -1.02
N LEU A 101 -13.89 -4.69 -2.15
CA LEU A 101 -12.75 -3.77 -2.24
C LEU A 101 -13.09 -2.28 -2.04
N ALA A 102 -14.34 -1.87 -2.19
CA ALA A 102 -14.70 -0.44 -2.17
C ALA A 102 -14.33 0.24 -0.84
N LEU A 103 -14.67 -0.39 0.30
CA LEU A 103 -14.38 0.16 1.62
C LEU A 103 -12.86 0.25 1.90
N PRO A 104 -12.05 -0.81 1.68
CA PRO A 104 -10.59 -0.72 1.79
C PRO A 104 -9.96 0.38 0.93
N LEU A 105 -10.45 0.59 -0.29
CA LEU A 105 -9.95 1.63 -1.18
C LEU A 105 -10.28 3.04 -0.68
N LEU A 106 -11.48 3.24 -0.14
CA LEU A 106 -11.87 4.52 0.49
C LEU A 106 -11.03 4.81 1.73
N VAL A 107 -10.78 3.80 2.56
CA VAL A 107 -9.90 3.93 3.73
C VAL A 107 -8.47 4.25 3.29
N ALA A 108 -7.94 3.55 2.28
CA ALA A 108 -6.61 3.82 1.76
C ALA A 108 -6.49 5.24 1.18
N ALA A 109 -7.49 5.71 0.42
CA ALA A 109 -7.54 7.07 -0.10
C ALA A 109 -7.56 8.11 1.03
N SER A 110 -8.31 7.84 2.10
CA SER A 110 -8.39 8.72 3.27
C SER A 110 -7.06 8.79 4.01
N ILE A 111 -6.44 7.64 4.30
CA ILE A 111 -5.13 7.56 4.98
C ILE A 111 -4.04 8.20 4.13
N GLY A 112 -3.98 7.88 2.84
CA GLY A 112 -3.01 8.44 1.91
C GLY A 112 -3.19 9.95 1.73
N GLY A 113 -4.43 10.43 1.71
CA GLY A 113 -4.74 11.86 1.70
C GLY A 113 -4.23 12.58 2.94
N LEU A 114 -4.55 12.06 4.13
CA LEU A 114 -4.07 12.60 5.41
C LEU A 114 -2.54 12.60 5.50
N GLY A 115 -1.90 11.50 5.13
CA GLY A 115 -0.44 11.41 5.05
C GLY A 115 0.13 12.43 4.06
N GLY A 116 -0.53 12.60 2.92
CA GLY A 116 -0.19 13.60 1.90
C GLY A 116 -0.17 15.03 2.42
N LEU A 117 -1.20 15.41 3.19
CA LEU A 117 -1.27 16.74 3.82
C LEU A 117 -0.10 17.00 4.78
N VAL A 118 0.31 15.97 5.53
CA VAL A 118 1.49 16.05 6.41
C VAL A 118 2.78 16.13 5.58
N GLY A 119 2.91 15.29 4.57
CA GLY A 119 4.08 15.22 3.71
C GLY A 119 4.38 16.51 2.96
N GLU A 120 3.35 17.27 2.56
CA GLU A 120 3.56 18.58 1.94
C GLU A 120 4.11 19.64 2.88
N ARG A 121 3.88 19.49 4.19
CA ARG A 121 4.42 20.40 5.20
C ARG A 121 5.83 20.02 5.64
N VAL A 122 6.19 18.75 5.52
CA VAL A 122 7.43 18.20 6.09
C VAL A 122 8.52 17.97 5.03
N LEU A 123 8.15 17.57 3.81
CA LEU A 123 9.12 17.24 2.77
C LEU A 123 9.40 18.44 1.86
N PRO A 124 10.67 18.88 1.75
CA PRO A 124 11.03 19.98 0.86
C PRO A 124 10.69 19.63 -0.58
N SER A 125 10.02 20.56 -1.26
CA SER A 125 9.68 20.36 -2.67
C SER A 125 10.93 20.53 -3.54
N LEU A 126 11.10 19.69 -4.57
CA LEU A 126 12.17 19.89 -5.57
C LEU A 126 12.07 21.27 -6.25
N ALA A 127 10.85 21.83 -6.31
CA ALA A 127 10.61 23.18 -6.79
C ALA A 127 11.26 24.24 -5.89
N GLU A 128 11.26 24.05 -4.57
CA GLU A 128 11.94 24.93 -3.62
C GLU A 128 13.47 24.84 -3.72
N HIS A 129 14.00 23.63 -3.95
CA HIS A 129 15.42 23.44 -4.26
C HIS A 129 15.84 24.09 -5.58
N GLN A 130 15.02 23.97 -6.64
CA GLN A 130 15.29 24.64 -7.91
C GLN A 130 15.16 26.17 -7.81
N ARG A 131 14.22 26.67 -7.00
CA ARG A 131 14.05 28.12 -6.74
C ARG A 131 15.25 28.69 -5.98
N ARG A 132 15.79 27.97 -5.00
CA ARG A 132 17.02 28.34 -4.28
C ARG A 132 18.28 28.29 -5.15
N ARG A 133 18.33 27.44 -6.18
CA ARG A 133 19.47 27.39 -7.14
C ARG A 133 19.42 28.46 -8.23
N ARG A 134 18.30 29.17 -8.37
CA ARG A 134 18.11 30.24 -9.37
C ARG A 134 18.29 31.65 -8.78
N LEU A 135 18.53 31.76 -7.47
CA LEU A 135 18.86 32.99 -6.75
C LEU A 135 20.31 32.90 -6.29
#